data_AF-A3ZQC5-F1
#
_entry.id   AF-A3ZQC5-F1
#
_cell.length_a   1.000
_cell.length_b   1.000
_cell.length_c   1.000
_cell.angle_alpha   90.00
_cell.angle_beta   90.00
_cell.angle_gamma   90.00
#
_symmetry.space_group_name_H-M   'P 1'
#
loop_
_entity.id
_entity.type
_entity.pdbx_description
1 polymer ?
#
loop_
_entity_poly.entity_id
_entity_poly.type
_entity_poly.pdbx_seq_one_letter_code
_entity_poly.pdbx_strand_id
1 'polypeptide(L)'
;MLLIGLVGGCSSGGSLETATVTGKVSYQGKPLPYGSISFRPEAGSPAYAKLREDGTYSLSTFGNGDGAVIGKHQVLIIATETDAGIAPANDSGIEMPVTKSVIPRKYTSFSTSQLTAEVISGKNNEFSFNLVD
;
A
#
# COMPACT_ATOMS: atom_id res chain seq x y z
N MET A 1 -14.71 -56.64 10.54
CA MET A 1 -14.55 -55.17 10.58
C MET A 1 -13.09 -54.88 10.92
N LEU A 2 -12.28 -54.61 9.89
CA LEU A 2 -10.83 -54.42 10.01
C LEU A 2 -10.53 -52.91 10.12
N LEU A 3 -9.58 -52.60 11.02
CA LEU A 3 -8.97 -51.32 11.35
C LEU A 3 -8.25 -50.60 10.18
N ILE A 4 -7.97 -49.29 10.41
CA ILE A 4 -6.87 -48.47 9.84
C ILE A 4 -7.03 -48.15 8.35
N GLY A 5 -6.99 -46.91 7.86
CA GLY A 5 -6.33 -45.68 8.29
C GLY A 5 -5.58 -45.16 7.06
N LEU A 6 -5.96 -44.01 6.50
CA LEU A 6 -5.12 -43.26 5.58
C LEU A 6 -5.25 -41.76 5.85
N VAL A 7 -4.13 -41.23 6.28
CA VAL A 7 -3.72 -39.84 6.21
C VAL A 7 -3.92 -39.35 4.77
N GLY A 8 -4.72 -38.31 4.62
CA GLY A 8 -4.79 -37.48 3.42
C GLY A 8 -4.55 -36.04 3.83
N GLY A 9 -3.32 -35.73 4.23
CA GLY A 9 -2.87 -34.35 4.21
C GLY A 9 -2.94 -33.83 2.78
N CYS A 10 -3.56 -32.67 2.59
CA CYS A 10 -3.20 -31.80 1.49
C CYS A 10 -2.89 -30.42 2.08
N SER A 11 -1.60 -30.14 2.07
CA SER A 11 -0.99 -28.84 2.34
C SER A 11 -1.48 -27.78 1.36
N SER A 12 -1.94 -26.64 1.88
CA SER A 12 -1.57 -25.29 1.44
C SER A 12 -2.39 -24.33 2.31
N GLY A 13 -1.83 -23.50 3.17
CA GLY A 13 -0.84 -22.50 2.76
C GLY A 13 -1.38 -21.55 1.70
N GLY A 14 -2.71 -21.51 1.48
CA GLY A 14 -3.33 -20.69 0.45
C GLY A 14 -3.21 -19.21 0.81
N SER A 15 -2.29 -18.50 0.16
CA SER A 15 -2.33 -17.04 0.13
C SER A 15 -3.70 -16.61 -0.38
N LEU A 16 -4.31 -15.61 0.27
CA LEU A 16 -5.54 -15.00 -0.20
C LEU A 16 -5.38 -14.58 -1.66
N GLU A 17 -6.44 -14.74 -2.46
CA GLU A 17 -6.42 -14.34 -3.86
C GLU A 17 -6.21 -12.83 -3.97
N THR A 18 -5.32 -12.42 -4.87
CA THR A 18 -5.04 -11.03 -5.20
C THR A 18 -5.53 -10.69 -6.60
N ALA A 19 -5.82 -9.41 -6.84
CA ALA A 19 -6.02 -8.87 -8.17
C ALA A 19 -5.05 -7.71 -8.41
N THR A 20 -4.59 -7.57 -9.65
CA THR A 20 -3.68 -6.47 -10.04
C THR A 20 -4.30 -5.12 -9.71
N VAL A 21 -3.52 -4.30 -9.00
CA VAL A 21 -3.88 -2.92 -8.67
C VAL A 21 -2.79 -1.98 -9.14
N THR A 22 -3.19 -1.01 -9.95
CA THR A 22 -2.37 0.13 -10.38
C THR A 22 -3.08 1.43 -10.04
N GLY A 23 -2.40 2.55 -10.28
CA GLY A 23 -3.02 3.83 -10.08
C GLY A 23 -2.05 4.99 -10.12
N LYS A 24 -2.55 6.15 -9.73
CA LYS A 24 -1.80 7.40 -9.70
C LYS A 24 -2.14 8.23 -8.47
N VAL A 25 -1.13 8.84 -7.88
CA VAL A 25 -1.28 9.80 -6.79
C VAL A 25 -0.90 11.19 -7.29
N SER A 26 -1.73 12.17 -6.94
CA SER A 26 -1.45 13.58 -7.16
C SER A 26 -1.61 14.36 -5.86
N TYR A 27 -0.91 15.49 -5.72
CA TYR A 27 -1.09 16.44 -4.64
C TYR A 27 -1.20 17.86 -5.21
N GLN A 28 -2.27 18.57 -4.84
CA GLN A 28 -2.59 19.91 -5.36
C GLN A 28 -2.59 19.97 -6.91
N GLY A 29 -3.16 18.95 -7.54
CA GLY A 29 -3.30 18.86 -9.00
C GLY A 29 -2.02 18.47 -9.75
N LYS A 30 -0.91 18.22 -9.06
CA LYS A 30 0.36 17.76 -9.67
C LYS A 30 0.64 16.31 -9.29
N PRO A 31 1.23 15.49 -10.18
CA PRO A 31 1.69 14.15 -9.81
C PRO A 31 2.61 14.20 -8.58
N LEU A 32 2.43 13.26 -7.65
CA LEU A 32 3.30 13.14 -6.47
C LEU A 32 4.48 12.21 -6.83
N PRO A 33 5.70 12.75 -7.05
CA PRO A 33 6.75 12.01 -7.77
C PRO A 33 7.54 11.02 -6.91
N TYR A 34 7.22 10.91 -5.62
CA TYR A 34 7.95 10.10 -4.65
C TYR A 34 7.07 9.76 -3.45
N GLY A 35 7.53 8.81 -2.64
CA GLY A 35 6.83 8.30 -1.47
C GLY A 35 6.30 6.90 -1.69
N SER A 36 5.36 6.49 -0.85
CA SER A 36 4.77 5.16 -0.86
C SER A 36 3.28 5.20 -0.58
N ILE A 37 2.60 4.17 -1.08
CA ILE A 37 1.18 3.93 -0.87
C ILE A 37 0.99 2.53 -0.30
N SER A 38 0.05 2.41 0.64
CA SER A 38 -0.30 1.12 1.24
C SER A 38 -1.80 0.93 1.28
N PHE A 39 -2.22 -0.28 0.95
CA PHE A 39 -3.61 -0.73 1.00
C PHE A 39 -3.72 -1.79 2.10
N ARG A 40 -4.54 -1.52 3.12
CA ARG A 40 -4.80 -2.45 4.21
C ARG A 40 -6.19 -3.07 4.05
N PRO A 41 -6.31 -4.38 3.78
CA PRO A 41 -7.59 -5.06 3.74
C PRO A 41 -8.20 -5.17 5.13
N GLU A 42 -9.50 -5.47 5.20
CA GLU A 42 -10.16 -5.88 6.45
C GLU A 42 -9.60 -7.19 7.00
N ALA A 43 -9.21 -8.12 6.12
CA ALA A 43 -8.57 -9.38 6.47
C ALA A 43 -7.48 -9.72 5.44
N GLY A 44 -6.33 -10.20 5.93
CA GLY A 44 -5.20 -10.59 5.08
C GLY A 44 -4.00 -9.65 5.16
N SER A 45 -3.07 -9.85 4.23
CA SER A 45 -1.83 -9.07 4.15
C SER A 45 -2.07 -7.73 3.45
N PRO A 46 -1.47 -6.63 3.96
CA PRO A 46 -1.49 -5.35 3.27
C PRO A 46 -0.63 -5.39 1.99
N ALA A 47 -1.01 -4.56 1.03
CA ALA A 47 -0.27 -4.34 -0.21
C ALA A 47 0.50 -3.01 -0.14
N TYR A 48 1.64 -2.94 -0.83
CA TYR A 48 2.49 -1.75 -0.84
C TYR A 48 3.02 -1.45 -2.24
N ALA A 49 3.29 -0.16 -2.50
CA ALA A 49 4.07 0.28 -3.65
C ALA A 49 4.85 1.56 -3.35
N LYS A 50 5.97 1.75 -4.04
CA LYS A 50 6.61 3.06 -4.18
C LYS A 50 5.96 3.82 -5.33
N LEU A 51 5.82 5.14 -5.16
CA LEU A 51 5.42 6.02 -6.24
C LEU A 51 6.59 6.23 -7.21
N ARG A 52 6.27 6.32 -8.51
CA ARG A 52 7.21 6.74 -9.56
C ARG A 52 7.14 8.25 -9.75
N GLU A 53 8.09 8.81 -10.50
CA GLU A 53 8.18 10.26 -10.78
C GLU A 53 6.90 10.84 -11.42
N ASP A 54 6.15 10.03 -12.16
CA ASP A 54 4.87 10.43 -12.76
C ASP A 54 3.65 10.24 -11.84
N GLY A 55 3.90 9.90 -10.57
CA GLY A 55 2.91 9.61 -9.54
C GLY A 55 2.29 8.22 -9.63
N THR A 56 2.69 7.38 -10.59
CA THR A 56 2.09 6.05 -10.76
C THR A 56 2.61 5.04 -9.75
N TYR A 57 1.82 4.01 -9.50
CA TYR A 57 2.20 2.89 -8.64
C TYR A 57 1.63 1.57 -9.16
N SER A 58 2.21 0.46 -8.69
CA SER A 58 1.71 -0.91 -8.90
C SER A 58 1.88 -1.67 -7.59
N LEU A 59 0.78 -2.12 -7.00
CA LEU A 59 0.80 -2.77 -5.69
C LEU A 59 1.38 -4.18 -5.76
N SER A 60 1.91 -4.62 -4.63
CA SER A 60 2.36 -5.99 -4.38
C SER A 60 1.99 -6.40 -2.96
N THR A 61 1.55 -7.64 -2.79
CA THR A 61 1.20 -8.24 -1.50
C THR A 61 2.10 -9.43 -1.18
N PHE A 62 2.12 -10.46 -2.03
CA PHE A 62 2.89 -11.69 -1.82
C PHE A 62 4.02 -11.85 -2.84
N GLY A 63 3.81 -11.40 -4.06
CA GLY A 63 4.75 -11.40 -5.17
C GLY A 63 4.82 -10.05 -5.89
N ASN A 64 5.81 -9.89 -6.75
CA ASN A 64 5.99 -8.63 -7.47
C ASN A 64 4.84 -8.39 -8.46
N GLY A 65 4.10 -7.30 -8.28
CA GLY A 65 3.00 -6.88 -9.15
C GLY A 65 1.72 -7.72 -9.06
N ASP A 66 1.61 -8.61 -8.06
CA ASP A 66 0.41 -9.43 -7.84
C ASP A 66 -0.79 -8.61 -7.33
N GLY A 67 -0.57 -7.34 -6.99
CA GLY A 67 -1.59 -6.39 -6.59
C GLY A 67 -1.95 -6.48 -5.11
N ALA A 68 -3.25 -6.50 -4.83
CA ALA A 68 -3.79 -6.49 -3.48
C ALA A 68 -4.82 -7.60 -3.31
N VAL A 69 -5.01 -8.06 -2.07
CA VAL A 69 -6.08 -8.99 -1.72
C VAL A 69 -7.42 -8.46 -2.23
N ILE A 70 -8.34 -9.34 -2.63
CA ILE A 70 -9.68 -8.92 -3.05
C ILE A 70 -10.49 -8.38 -1.86
N GLY A 71 -11.23 -7.29 -2.07
CA GLY A 71 -12.13 -6.70 -1.07
C GLY A 71 -11.82 -5.23 -0.76
N LYS A 72 -12.39 -4.75 0.35
CA LYS A 72 -12.26 -3.34 0.78
C LYS A 72 -10.96 -3.09 1.52
N HIS A 73 -10.33 -1.97 1.17
CA HIS A 73 -9.06 -1.53 1.73
C HIS A 73 -9.17 -0.11 2.26
N GLN A 74 -8.54 0.13 3.41
CA GLN A 74 -8.14 1.47 3.81
C GLN A 74 -6.80 1.79 3.15
N VAL A 75 -6.62 3.04 2.74
CA VAL A 75 -5.43 3.48 2.02
C VAL A 75 -4.71 4.54 2.82
N LEU A 76 -3.39 4.46 2.89
CA LEU A 76 -2.55 5.57 3.34
C LEU A 76 -1.49 5.87 2.30
N ILE A 77 -1.02 7.10 2.31
CA ILE A 77 0.07 7.58 1.46
C ILE A 77 1.06 8.31 2.37
N ILE A 78 2.34 7.99 2.20
CA ILE A 78 3.44 8.66 2.89
C ILE A 78 4.35 9.28 1.84
N ALA A 79 4.58 10.57 1.96
CA ALA A 79 5.62 11.27 1.24
C ALA A 79 6.30 12.25 2.21
N THR A 80 7.62 12.18 2.27
CA THR A 80 8.43 12.90 3.25
C THR A 80 9.54 13.71 2.58
N GLU A 81 10.17 14.61 3.34
CA GLU A 81 11.33 15.38 2.88
C GLU A 81 12.47 14.48 2.37
N THR A 82 12.75 13.37 3.03
CA THR A 82 13.78 12.40 2.58
C THR A 82 13.40 11.74 1.25
N ASP A 83 12.12 11.41 1.04
CA ASP A 83 11.66 10.93 -0.27
C ASP A 83 11.85 11.99 -1.37
N ALA A 84 11.76 13.26 -1.01
CA ALA A 84 12.02 14.41 -1.88
C ALA A 84 13.52 14.70 -2.08
N GLY A 85 14.43 13.91 -1.49
CA GLY A 85 15.87 14.16 -1.52
C GLY A 85 16.33 15.32 -0.62
N ILE A 86 15.47 15.80 0.27
CA ILE A 86 15.81 16.83 1.26
C ILE A 86 16.42 16.12 2.48
N ALA A 87 17.64 16.52 2.83
CA ALA A 87 18.30 15.99 4.02
C ALA A 87 17.46 16.33 5.26
N PRO A 88 17.20 15.36 6.16
CA PRO A 88 16.49 15.65 7.39
C PRO A 88 17.25 16.72 8.19
N ALA A 89 16.51 17.56 8.92
CA ALA A 89 17.13 18.54 9.80
C ALA A 89 17.87 17.80 10.92
N ASN A 90 19.19 17.77 10.83
CA ASN A 90 20.05 17.22 11.87
C ASN A 90 20.18 18.26 12.97
N ASP A 91 19.41 18.14 14.06
CA ASP A 91 19.74 18.82 15.30
C ASP A 91 20.08 17.74 16.34
N SER A 92 21.36 17.70 16.71
CA SER A 92 21.88 17.01 17.90
C SER A 92 21.76 15.47 17.91
N GLY A 93 22.90 14.80 17.77
CA GLY A 93 22.99 13.33 17.74
C GLY A 93 22.24 12.62 18.88
N ILE A 94 21.79 11.41 18.57
CA ILE A 94 21.08 10.40 19.40
C ILE A 94 19.56 10.23 19.13
N GLU A 95 18.92 11.04 18.28
CA GLU A 95 17.52 10.76 17.86
C GLU A 95 17.40 10.33 16.40
N MET A 96 16.49 9.38 16.11
CA MET A 96 16.15 9.01 14.73
C MET A 96 15.67 10.26 13.99
N PRO A 97 16.19 10.56 12.79
CA PRO A 97 15.83 11.78 12.07
C PRO A 97 14.31 11.85 11.84
N VAL A 98 13.65 12.81 12.48
CA VAL A 98 12.21 13.07 12.29
C VAL A 98 12.04 13.73 10.93
N THR A 99 11.68 12.94 9.92
CA THR A 99 11.45 13.45 8.57
C THR A 99 10.05 14.05 8.48
N LYS A 100 9.93 15.30 8.04
CA LYS A 100 8.61 15.95 7.90
C LYS A 100 7.87 15.39 6.69
N SER A 101 6.54 15.31 6.80
CA SER A 101 5.69 14.97 5.66
C SER A 101 5.50 16.19 4.76
N VAL A 102 5.51 15.95 3.44
CA VAL A 102 5.26 16.98 2.41
C VAL A 102 3.81 16.99 1.92
N ILE A 103 2.98 16.11 2.46
CA ILE A 103 1.53 16.02 2.20
C ILE A 103 0.77 16.21 3.53
N PRO A 104 -0.54 16.52 3.48
CA PRO A 104 -1.35 16.65 4.69
C PRO A 104 -1.30 15.38 5.54
N ARG A 105 -0.99 15.54 6.83
CA ARG A 105 -0.83 14.42 7.78
C ARG A 105 -2.05 13.50 7.86
N LYS A 106 -3.25 13.98 7.48
CA LYS A 106 -4.45 13.13 7.43
C LYS A 106 -4.25 11.90 6.53
N TYR A 107 -3.50 12.00 5.43
CA TYR A 107 -3.29 10.88 4.52
C TYR A 107 -2.25 9.86 4.99
N THR A 108 -1.45 10.18 6.02
CA THR A 108 -0.33 9.33 6.47
C THR A 108 -0.73 8.26 7.48
N SER A 109 -2.03 8.11 7.77
CA SER A 109 -2.57 7.05 8.62
C SER A 109 -3.87 6.51 8.03
N PHE A 110 -4.05 5.19 8.10
CA PHE A 110 -5.27 4.52 7.64
C PHE A 110 -6.54 5.05 8.33
N SER A 111 -6.45 5.47 9.59
CA SER A 111 -7.62 5.95 10.35
C SER A 111 -8.04 7.37 10.01
N THR A 112 -7.12 8.20 9.51
CA THR A 112 -7.38 9.62 9.24
C THR A 112 -7.45 9.97 7.76
N SER A 113 -6.98 9.09 6.87
CA SER A 113 -6.88 9.38 5.45
C SER A 113 -8.25 9.48 4.79
N GLN A 114 -9.22 8.70 5.30
CA GLN A 114 -10.53 8.49 4.69
C GLN A 114 -10.44 7.96 3.25
N LEU A 115 -9.26 7.53 2.81
CA LEU A 115 -9.04 6.97 1.48
C LEU A 115 -9.38 5.48 1.53
N THR A 116 -10.17 5.03 0.54
CA THR A 116 -10.59 3.63 0.42
C THR A 116 -10.49 3.15 -1.02
N ALA A 117 -10.30 1.86 -1.20
CA ALA A 117 -10.36 1.19 -2.49
C ALA A 117 -11.02 -0.18 -2.36
N GLU A 118 -11.82 -0.56 -3.34
CA GLU A 118 -12.47 -1.88 -3.40
C GLU A 118 -11.87 -2.67 -4.57
N VAL A 119 -11.08 -3.67 -4.24
CA VAL A 119 -10.35 -4.52 -5.19
C VAL A 119 -11.28 -5.65 -5.63
N ILE A 120 -11.54 -5.76 -6.92
CA ILE A 120 -12.49 -6.71 -7.51
C ILE A 120 -11.72 -7.78 -8.29
N SER A 121 -12.03 -9.05 -8.03
CA SER A 121 -11.45 -10.19 -8.76
C SER A 121 -11.75 -10.11 -10.27
N GLY A 122 -10.81 -10.56 -11.09
CA GLY A 122 -10.95 -10.64 -12.55
C GLY A 122 -11.06 -9.30 -13.27
N LYS A 123 -10.83 -8.17 -12.57
CA LYS A 123 -10.85 -6.82 -13.16
C LYS A 123 -9.47 -6.17 -13.07
N ASN A 124 -9.21 -5.25 -13.99
CA ASN A 124 -8.14 -4.29 -13.80
C ASN A 124 -8.61 -3.25 -12.76
N ASN A 125 -7.91 -3.17 -11.63
CA ASN A 125 -8.23 -2.25 -10.56
C ASN A 125 -7.31 -1.03 -10.64
N GLU A 126 -7.83 0.09 -11.15
CA GLU A 126 -7.10 1.34 -11.27
C GLU A 126 -7.68 2.39 -10.33
N PHE A 127 -6.90 2.86 -9.36
CA PHE A 127 -7.34 3.86 -8.38
C PHE A 127 -6.49 5.13 -8.46
N SER A 128 -7.13 6.29 -8.60
CA SER A 128 -6.45 7.58 -8.57
C SER A 128 -6.77 8.32 -7.28
N PHE A 129 -5.75 8.80 -6.57
CA PHE A 129 -5.89 9.57 -5.34
C PHE A 129 -5.40 11.00 -5.56
N ASN A 130 -6.31 11.96 -5.40
CA ASN A 130 -6.01 13.39 -5.53
C ASN A 130 -5.99 14.01 -4.13
N LEU A 131 -4.79 14.27 -3.63
CA LEU A 131 -4.57 14.79 -2.29
C LEU A 131 -4.74 16.31 -2.28
N VAL A 132 -5.42 16.78 -1.25
CA VAL A 132 -5.67 18.20 -0.94
C VAL A 132 -5.55 18.43 0.56
N ASP A 133 -5.27 19.67 0.98
CA ASP A 133 -5.18 20.09 2.39
C ASP A 133 -6.42 19.75 3.22
#